data_AF-A0A6G8CEI5-F1
#
_entry.id   AF-A0A6G8CEI5-F1
#
_cell.length_a   1.000
_cell.length_b   1.000
_cell.length_c   1.000
_cell.angle_alpha   90.00
_cell.angle_beta   90.00
_cell.angle_gamma   90.00
#
_symmetry.space_group_name_H-M   'P 1'
#
loop_
_entity.id
_entity.type
_entity.pdbx_description
1 polymer ?
#
loop_
_entity_poly.entity_id
_entity_poly.type
_entity_poly.pdbx_seq_one_letter_code
_entity_poly.pdbx_strand_id
1 'polypeptide(L)'
;MKNFLFAVAFMPLLAVCSQPPAASTATTPAATAACIDSTKIDPAGICTMQYDPVCGCNGKTYSNDCVASNAGVLTYTKGECPTTPKN
;
A
#
# COMPACT_ATOMS: atom_id res chain seq x y z
N MET A 1 -11.85 13.75 -40.36
CA MET A 1 -12.89 13.07 -41.17
C MET A 1 -13.26 11.79 -40.43
N LYS A 2 -14.49 11.41 -40.08
CA LYS A 2 -15.81 12.06 -40.00
C LYS A 2 -16.75 10.95 -39.47
N ASN A 3 -17.09 10.95 -38.19
CA ASN A 3 -18.13 10.07 -37.64
C ASN A 3 -18.47 10.44 -36.19
N PHE A 4 -18.99 11.66 -36.03
CA PHE A 4 -19.90 12.00 -34.94
C PHE A 4 -21.31 11.63 -35.38
N LEU A 5 -21.92 10.60 -34.77
CA LEU A 5 -23.36 10.45 -34.82
C LEU A 5 -23.90 10.40 -33.39
N PHE A 6 -24.59 11.49 -33.06
CA PHE A 6 -25.36 11.72 -31.85
C PHE A 6 -26.53 10.74 -31.75
N ALA A 7 -26.66 10.08 -30.60
CA ALA A 7 -27.92 9.48 -30.17
C ALA A 7 -28.10 9.77 -28.68
N VAL A 8 -28.46 11.03 -28.39
CA VAL A 8 -29.10 11.41 -27.12
C VAL A 8 -30.55 10.99 -27.22
N ALA A 9 -30.86 9.80 -26.72
CA ALA A 9 -32.23 9.32 -26.54
C ALA A 9 -32.61 9.43 -25.06
N PHE A 10 -33.65 10.22 -24.82
CA PHE A 10 -34.42 10.37 -23.59
C PHE A 10 -34.64 9.03 -22.85
N MET A 11 -34.17 8.94 -21.61
CA MET A 11 -34.64 7.94 -20.65
C MET A 11 -35.04 8.67 -19.34
N PRO A 12 -36.26 8.44 -18.82
CA PRO A 12 -36.88 9.29 -17.81
C PRO A 12 -36.31 9.05 -16.41
N LEU A 13 -36.07 10.16 -15.71
CA LEU A 13 -36.26 10.36 -14.26
C LEU A 13 -36.02 9.15 -13.34
N LEU A 14 -34.82 8.59 -13.35
CA LEU A 14 -34.26 7.94 -12.16
C LEU A 14 -32.90 8.56 -11.90
N ALA A 15 -32.72 9.01 -10.66
CA ALA A 15 -31.55 9.71 -10.17
C ALA A 15 -30.27 8.90 -10.41
N VAL A 16 -29.65 9.07 -11.58
CA VAL A 16 -28.24 8.80 -11.76
C VAL A 16 -27.53 10.10 -11.42
N CYS A 17 -27.24 10.28 -10.13
CA CYS A 17 -26.03 11.01 -9.78
C CYS A 17 -24.90 10.17 -10.38
N SER A 18 -24.52 10.45 -11.62
CA SER A 18 -23.23 10.05 -12.17
C SER A 18 -22.20 10.84 -11.37
N GLN A 19 -21.99 10.44 -10.13
CA GLN A 19 -20.76 10.70 -9.43
C GLN A 19 -19.69 10.13 -10.38
N PRO A 20 -18.82 10.96 -11.00
CA PRO A 20 -17.53 10.41 -11.36
C PRO A 20 -17.05 9.64 -10.13
N PRO A 21 -16.39 8.47 -10.24
CA PRO A 21 -15.57 8.05 -9.12
C PRO A 21 -14.73 9.30 -8.86
N ALA A 22 -14.98 9.93 -7.72
CA ALA A 22 -14.16 11.05 -7.29
C ALA A 22 -12.77 10.54 -7.59
N ALA A 23 -12.05 11.29 -8.42
CA ALA A 23 -10.62 11.18 -8.43
C ALA A 23 -10.28 11.30 -6.95
N SER A 24 -10.14 10.15 -6.30
CA SER A 24 -9.71 10.07 -4.93
C SER A 24 -8.23 10.29 -5.08
N THR A 25 -7.90 11.55 -5.35
CA THR A 25 -6.89 12.25 -4.59
C THR A 25 -7.33 12.12 -3.13
N ALA A 26 -7.20 10.90 -2.59
CA ALA A 26 -6.83 10.70 -1.21
C ALA A 26 -5.42 11.28 -1.12
N THR A 27 -5.37 12.61 -1.03
CA THR A 27 -4.38 13.31 -0.25
C THR A 27 -4.63 12.87 1.19
N THR A 28 -4.20 11.65 1.49
CA THR A 28 -4.04 11.08 2.82
C THR A 28 -2.54 10.81 2.93
N PRO A 29 -1.88 11.07 4.06
CA PRO A 29 -0.51 10.65 4.28
C PRO A 29 -0.46 9.12 4.32
N ALA A 30 -0.47 8.50 3.14
CA ALA A 30 -0.60 7.07 2.88
C ALA A 30 0.76 6.34 2.91
N ALA A 31 1.68 6.78 3.78
CA ALA A 31 2.95 6.10 4.02
C ALA A 31 2.91 5.17 5.24
N THR A 32 1.78 5.08 5.95
CA THR A 32 1.65 4.30 7.20
C THR A 32 0.40 3.42 7.30
N ALA A 33 -0.63 3.60 6.46
CA ALA A 33 -1.92 2.93 6.67
C ALA A 33 -1.97 1.44 6.27
N ALA A 34 -1.05 0.97 5.43
CA ALA A 34 -0.92 -0.45 5.13
C ALA A 34 0.56 -0.81 4.98
N CYS A 35 1.28 -0.89 6.09
CA CYS A 35 2.66 -1.36 6.07
C CYS A 35 2.77 -2.87 5.87
N ILE A 36 1.78 -3.62 6.38
CA ILE A 36 1.78 -5.08 6.38
C ILE A 36 0.74 -5.58 5.37
N ASP A 37 1.19 -6.48 4.50
CA ASP A 37 0.36 -7.26 3.59
C ASP A 37 0.26 -8.69 4.10
N SER A 38 -0.91 -9.02 4.66
CA SER A 38 -1.19 -10.34 5.22
C SER A 38 -1.09 -11.48 4.21
N THR A 39 -1.20 -11.20 2.91
CA THR A 39 -1.06 -12.22 1.86
C THR A 39 0.38 -12.63 1.61
N LYS A 40 1.35 -11.84 2.10
CA LYS A 40 2.79 -12.08 1.98
C LYS A 40 3.43 -12.63 3.25
N ILE A 41 2.64 -12.87 4.30
CA ILE A 41 3.15 -13.47 5.52
C ILE A 41 3.47 -14.95 5.25
N ASP A 42 4.73 -15.33 5.41
CA ASP A 42 5.21 -16.70 5.27
C ASP A 42 5.96 -17.13 6.54
N PRO A 43 5.28 -17.78 7.51
CA PRO A 43 5.91 -18.28 8.73
C PRO A 43 6.89 -19.44 8.48
N ALA A 44 6.78 -20.12 7.34
CA ALA A 44 7.66 -21.23 6.97
C ALA A 44 8.80 -20.77 6.04
N GLY A 45 8.82 -19.49 5.68
CA GLY A 45 9.79 -18.93 4.75
C GLY A 45 11.21 -18.99 5.30
N ILE A 46 12.11 -19.57 4.51
CA ILE A 46 13.49 -19.83 4.91
C ILE A 46 14.34 -18.59 4.61
N CYS A 47 14.97 -18.06 5.66
CA CYS A 47 15.93 -16.97 5.57
C CYS A 47 17.31 -17.41 6.05
N THR A 48 18.35 -16.72 5.57
CA THR A 48 19.69 -16.87 6.15
C THR A 48 19.72 -16.31 7.57
N MET A 49 20.69 -16.76 8.37
CA MET A 49 20.96 -16.21 9.70
C MET A 49 21.84 -14.95 9.66
N GLN A 50 22.06 -14.36 8.48
CA GLN A 50 22.85 -13.14 8.34
C GLN A 50 22.13 -11.99 9.04
N TYR A 51 22.89 -11.24 9.83
CA TYR A 51 22.44 -9.98 10.41
C TYR A 51 22.77 -8.83 9.46
N ASP A 52 21.75 -8.26 8.82
CA ASP A 52 21.80 -7.05 7.99
C ASP A 52 20.49 -6.28 8.21
N PRO A 53 20.35 -5.57 9.35
CA PRO A 53 19.06 -5.15 9.86
C PRO A 53 18.37 -4.16 8.93
N VAL A 54 17.04 -4.22 8.94
CA VAL A 54 16.17 -3.29 8.21
C VAL A 54 15.05 -2.76 9.11
N CYS A 55 14.66 -1.51 8.89
CA CYS A 55 13.55 -0.86 9.56
C CYS A 55 12.31 -0.91 8.67
N GLY A 56 11.29 -1.66 9.09
CA GLY A 56 10.02 -1.70 8.37
C GLY A 56 9.22 -0.41 8.50
N CYS A 57 8.31 -0.16 7.56
CA CYS A 57 7.33 0.94 7.62
C CYS A 57 6.43 0.91 8.87
N ASN A 58 6.42 -0.20 9.62
CA ASN A 58 5.69 -0.39 10.87
C ASN A 58 6.52 0.02 12.08
N GLY A 59 7.72 0.58 11.87
CA GLY A 59 8.64 0.98 12.93
C GLY A 59 9.28 -0.22 13.65
N LYS A 60 9.18 -1.43 13.10
CA LYS A 60 9.81 -2.62 13.66
C LYS A 60 11.12 -2.92 12.94
N THR A 61 12.17 -3.19 13.71
CA THR A 61 13.43 -3.73 13.20
C THR A 61 13.29 -5.23 12.89
N TYR A 62 13.85 -5.64 11.75
CA TYR A 62 13.96 -7.04 11.33
C TYR A 62 15.44 -7.38 11.12
N SER A 63 15.84 -8.61 11.45
CA SER A 63 17.24 -9.05 11.41
C SER A 63 17.87 -9.01 10.02
N ASN A 64 17.03 -9.16 8.99
CA ASN A 64 17.38 -8.96 7.58
C ASN A 64 16.12 -8.69 6.74
N ASP A 65 16.34 -8.34 5.48
CA ASP A 65 15.33 -8.07 4.45
C ASP A 65 14.41 -9.26 4.17
N CYS A 66 14.95 -10.48 4.18
CA CYS A 66 14.17 -11.72 4.02
C CYS A 66 13.15 -11.87 5.16
N VAL A 67 13.59 -11.71 6.41
CA VAL A 67 12.71 -11.80 7.59
C VAL A 67 11.66 -10.69 7.59
N ALA A 68 11.98 -9.48 7.11
CA ALA A 68 11.01 -8.41 6.93
C ALA A 68 9.95 -8.77 5.87
N SER A 69 10.39 -9.32 4.75
CA SER A 69 9.52 -9.70 3.63
C SER A 69 8.55 -10.82 4.02
N ASN A 70 9.04 -11.86 4.70
CA ASN A 70 8.21 -12.97 5.21
C ASN A 70 7.24 -12.53 6.32
N ALA A 71 7.51 -11.40 6.98
CA ALA A 71 6.58 -10.78 7.91
C ALA A 71 5.50 -9.91 7.22
N GLY A 72 5.47 -9.90 5.88
CA GLY A 72 4.52 -9.14 5.07
C GLY A 72 4.83 -7.64 5.00
N VAL A 73 6.04 -7.20 5.39
CA VAL A 73 6.41 -5.77 5.35
C VAL A 73 6.58 -5.31 3.90
N LEU A 74 5.83 -4.30 3.50
CA LEU A 74 5.84 -3.82 2.12
C LEU A 74 7.04 -2.92 1.80
N THR A 75 7.51 -2.13 2.76
CA THR A 75 8.64 -1.22 2.57
C THR A 75 9.51 -1.18 3.82
N TYR A 76 10.82 -1.12 3.61
CA TYR A 76 11.81 -1.03 4.67
C TYR A 76 13.04 -0.25 4.22
N THR A 77 13.76 0.32 5.19
CA THR A 77 15.03 1.01 4.98
C THR A 77 16.17 0.20 5.61
N LYS A 78 17.38 0.31 5.04
CA LYS A 78 18.59 -0.28 5.63
C LYS A 78 18.87 0.29 7.02
N GLY A 79 19.32 -0.56 7.93
CA GLY A 79 19.59 -0.22 9.33
C GLY A 79 18.40 -0.48 10.25
N GLU A 80 18.66 -0.44 11.56
CA GLU A 80 17.63 -0.60 12.59
C GLU A 80 16.70 0.61 12.66
N CYS A 81 15.47 0.40 13.15
CA CYS A 81 14.59 1.52 13.44
C CYS A 81 15.12 2.40 14.58
N PRO A 82 14.86 3.71 14.55
CA PRO A 82 15.24 4.60 15.63
C PRO A 82 14.58 4.16 16.94
N THR A 83 15.38 3.98 17.99
CA THR A 83 14.94 3.54 19.32
C THR A 83 14.45 4.68 20.22
N THR A 84 14.45 5.91 19.71
CA THR A 84 14.00 7.06 20.49
C THR A 84 12.48 7.06 20.62
N PRO A 85 11.92 7.10 21.85
CA PRO A 85 10.57 7.61 22.02
C PRO A 85 10.57 9.02 21.47
N LYS A 86 9.72 9.29 20.48
CA LYS A 86 9.43 10.67 20.08
C LYS A 86 8.78 11.35 21.29
N ASN A 87 9.61 12.05 22.06
CA ASN A 87 9.18 12.94 23.13
C ASN A 87 8.55 14.20 22.53
#